data_AF-A0A3B8N6W4-F1
#
_entry.id   AF-A0A3B8N6W4-F1
#
_cell.length_a   1.000
_cell.length_b   1.000
_cell.length_c   1.000
_cell.angle_alpha   90.00
_cell.angle_beta   90.00
_cell.angle_gamma   90.00
#
_symmetry.space_group_name_H-M   'P 1'
#
loop_
_entity.id
_entity.type
_entity.pdbx_description
1 polymer ?
#
loop_
_entity_poly.entity_id
_entity_poly.type
_entity_poly.pdbx_seq_one_letter_code
_entity_poly.pdbx_strand_id
1 'polypeptide(L)'
;MENNRVESLGNNQENFKKALDSAITKAPIRSGNRIYLTDLWIITSIPEEIIVELLTTNNFRLPEEAVAIVDDRRKHKRVLCETSHQGGDK
;
A
#
# COMPACT_ATOMS: atom_id res chain seq x y z
N MET A 1 24.44 1.35 -13.20
CA MET A 1 24.30 2.45 -12.22
C MET A 1 22.86 2.41 -11.74
N GLU A 2 22.56 1.72 -10.63
CA GLU A 2 21.19 1.73 -10.09
C GLU A 2 21.20 1.42 -8.59
N ASN A 3 21.93 2.21 -7.82
CA ASN A 3 21.90 2.16 -6.36
C ASN A 3 21.93 3.60 -5.86
N ASN A 4 20.75 4.21 -5.64
CA ASN A 4 20.55 5.35 -4.73
C ASN A 4 19.09 5.85 -4.72
N ARG A 5 18.13 5.02 -4.29
CA ARG A 5 16.79 5.51 -3.91
C ARG A 5 16.27 4.99 -2.57
N VAL A 6 16.99 4.09 -1.89
CA VAL A 6 16.53 3.42 -0.67
C VAL A 6 16.93 4.09 0.65
N GLU A 7 17.50 5.31 0.62
CA GLU A 7 17.96 6.00 1.85
C GLU A 7 16.91 6.92 2.51
N SER A 8 15.66 6.96 2.05
CA SER A 8 14.66 7.91 2.59
C SER A 8 14.04 7.47 3.93
N LEU A 9 13.86 6.15 4.16
CA LEU A 9 13.09 5.63 5.30
C LEU A 9 13.94 5.16 6.51
N GLY A 10 15.27 5.21 6.40
CA GLY A 10 16.21 4.83 7.45
C GLY A 10 16.04 3.39 7.98
N ASN A 11 16.55 3.13 9.19
CA ASN A 11 16.55 1.80 9.82
C ASN A 11 15.16 1.22 10.15
N ASN A 12 14.08 2.00 9.99
CA ASN A 12 12.72 1.59 10.36
C ASN A 12 11.90 1.07 9.17
N GLN A 13 12.45 1.08 7.96
CA GLN A 13 11.73 0.68 6.77
C GLN A 13 11.13 -0.74 6.87
N GLU A 14 11.88 -1.70 7.40
CA GLU A 14 11.36 -3.08 7.59
C GLU A 14 10.22 -3.16 8.61
N ASN A 15 10.28 -2.36 9.68
CA ASN A 15 9.23 -2.31 10.69
C ASN A 15 7.95 -1.72 10.09
N PHE A 16 8.07 -0.66 9.29
CA PHE A 16 6.92 -0.07 8.62
C PHE A 16 6.33 -1.01 7.56
N LYS A 17 7.16 -1.75 6.81
CA LYS A 17 6.68 -2.78 5.89
C LYS A 17 5.85 -3.84 6.61
N LYS A 18 6.35 -4.39 7.71
CA LYS A 18 5.64 -5.42 8.50
C LYS A 18 4.33 -4.89 9.07
N ALA A 19 4.34 -3.66 9.58
CA ALA A 19 3.13 -3.01 10.09
C ALA A 19 2.10 -2.79 8.98
N LEU A 20 2.54 -2.34 7.80
CA LEU A 20 1.67 -2.09 6.66
C LEU A 20 1.10 -3.38 6.07
N ASP A 21 1.90 -4.45 5.96
CA ASP A 21 1.43 -5.77 5.52
C ASP A 21 0.34 -6.32 6.45
N SER A 22 0.56 -6.20 7.76
CA SER A 22 -0.45 -6.56 8.76
C SER A 22 -1.69 -5.66 8.69
N ALA A 23 -1.55 -4.39 8.35
CA ALA A 23 -2.69 -3.48 8.22
C ALA A 23 -3.52 -3.76 6.97
N ILE A 24 -2.89 -4.08 5.84
CA ILE A 24 -3.54 -4.45 4.58
C ILE A 24 -4.46 -5.66 4.79
N THR A 25 -4.04 -6.66 5.57
CA THR A 25 -4.86 -7.85 5.87
C THR A 25 -6.01 -7.59 6.85
N LYS A 26 -5.92 -6.53 7.66
CA LYS A 26 -6.93 -6.17 8.68
C LYS A 26 -7.86 -5.05 8.23
N ALA A 27 -7.47 -4.32 7.18
CA ALA A 27 -8.21 -3.15 6.73
C ALA A 27 -9.58 -3.55 6.19
N PRO A 28 -10.63 -2.74 6.47
CA PRO A 28 -11.95 -2.99 5.92
C PRO A 28 -11.92 -2.84 4.39
N ILE A 29 -12.52 -3.80 3.71
CA ILE A 29 -12.70 -3.74 2.25
C ILE A 29 -13.94 -2.89 1.96
N ARG A 30 -13.72 -1.75 1.33
CA ARG A 30 -14.73 -0.74 1.01
C ARG A 30 -15.35 -1.00 -0.37
N SER A 31 -16.28 -0.13 -0.77
CA SER A 31 -16.99 -0.21 -2.04
C SER A 31 -16.03 -0.34 -3.24
N GLY A 32 -16.36 -1.29 -4.13
CA GLY A 32 -15.54 -1.63 -5.29
C GLY A 32 -14.30 -2.46 -4.93
N ASN A 33 -14.34 -3.18 -3.80
CA ASN A 33 -13.29 -4.09 -3.34
C ASN A 33 -11.97 -3.37 -3.06
N ARG A 34 -12.03 -2.16 -2.50
CA ARG A 34 -10.85 -1.29 -2.31
C ARG A 34 -10.52 -1.11 -0.84
N ILE A 35 -9.23 -1.05 -0.54
CA ILE A 35 -8.72 -0.60 0.75
C ILE A 35 -8.39 0.89 0.63
N TYR A 36 -8.76 1.68 1.64
CA TYR A 36 -8.51 3.12 1.63
C TYR A 36 -7.22 3.46 2.37
N LEU A 37 -6.49 4.46 1.88
CA LEU A 37 -5.28 4.96 2.51
C LEU A 37 -5.56 5.43 3.94
N THR A 38 -6.71 6.07 4.17
CA THR A 38 -7.14 6.52 5.50
C THR A 38 -7.31 5.36 6.49
N ASP A 39 -7.84 4.22 6.05
CA ASP A 39 -7.97 3.03 6.90
C ASP A 39 -6.58 2.48 7.30
N LEU A 40 -5.63 2.43 6.36
CA LEU A 40 -4.25 2.01 6.63
C LEU A 40 -3.54 2.96 7.59
N TRP A 41 -3.75 4.26 7.44
CA TRP A 41 -3.24 5.28 8.36
C TRP A 41 -3.80 5.09 9.78
N ILE A 42 -5.11 4.88 9.92
CA ILE A 42 -5.75 4.66 11.22
C ILE A 42 -5.19 3.39 11.91
N ILE A 43 -4.99 2.31 11.16
CA ILE A 43 -4.52 1.04 11.73
C ILE A 43 -3.05 1.10 12.15
N THR A 44 -2.21 1.74 11.32
CA THR A 44 -0.75 1.72 11.53
C THR A 44 -0.22 2.92 12.31
N SER A 45 -0.96 4.04 12.33
CA SER A 45 -0.46 5.35 12.75
C SER A 45 0.80 5.81 12.01
N ILE A 46 1.12 5.20 10.86
CA ILE A 46 2.26 5.59 10.02
C ILE A 46 1.85 6.79 9.16
N PRO A 47 2.66 7.86 9.08
CA PRO A 47 2.41 8.98 8.19
C PRO A 47 2.03 8.55 6.77
N GLU A 48 0.98 9.17 6.21
CA GLU A 48 0.45 8.79 4.90
C GLU A 48 1.50 8.85 3.79
N GLU A 49 2.39 9.83 3.82
CA GLU A 49 3.51 9.95 2.88
C GLU A 49 4.42 8.72 2.89
N ILE A 50 4.68 8.15 4.08
CA ILE A 50 5.46 6.92 4.24
C ILE A 50 4.66 5.72 3.72
N ILE A 51 3.35 5.66 3.98
CA ILE A 51 2.50 4.58 3.44
C ILE A 51 2.52 4.62 1.91
N VAL A 52 2.34 5.80 1.31
CA VAL A 52 2.39 5.99 -0.14
C VAL A 52 3.76 5.61 -0.70
N GLU A 53 4.85 6.03 -0.06
CA GLU A 53 6.21 5.64 -0.46
C GLU A 53 6.39 4.12 -0.40
N LEU A 54 5.96 3.48 0.68
CA LEU A 54 6.04 2.03 0.84
C LEU A 54 5.25 1.30 -0.24
N LEU A 55 4.00 1.70 -0.48
CA LEU A 55 3.12 1.08 -1.49
C LEU A 55 3.63 1.28 -2.92
N THR A 56 4.31 2.39 -3.20
CA THR A 56 4.84 2.71 -4.54
C THR A 56 6.22 2.12 -4.82
N THR A 57 7.01 1.85 -3.78
CA THR A 57 8.37 1.31 -3.92
C THR A 57 8.47 -0.19 -3.64
N ASN A 58 7.41 -0.80 -3.10
CA ASN A 58 7.41 -2.21 -2.72
C ASN A 58 6.16 -2.93 -3.22
N ASN A 59 6.29 -4.24 -3.42
CA ASN A 59 5.18 -5.10 -3.74
C ASN A 59 4.53 -5.62 -2.47
N PHE A 60 3.31 -5.20 -2.19
CA PHE A 60 2.46 -5.77 -1.15
C PHE A 60 1.43 -6.71 -1.77
N ARG A 61 1.12 -7.80 -1.07
CA ARG A 61 0.02 -8.69 -1.47
C ARG A 61 -1.26 -8.15 -0.88
N LEU A 62 -2.28 -8.00 -1.73
CA LEU A 62 -3.62 -7.65 -1.29
C LEU A 62 -4.36 -8.93 -0.86
N PRO A 63 -5.32 -8.82 0.07
CA PRO A 63 -6.33 -9.86 0.30
C PRO A 63 -7.04 -10.24 -0.99
N GLU A 64 -7.51 -11.48 -1.10
CA GLU A 64 -8.17 -12.00 -2.31
C GLU A 64 -9.37 -11.13 -2.72
N GLU A 65 -10.08 -10.62 -1.73
CA GLU A 65 -11.28 -9.83 -1.89
C GLU A 65 -10.97 -8.35 -2.19
N ALA A 66 -9.70 -7.92 -2.13
CA ALA A 66 -9.27 -6.55 -2.39
C ALA A 66 -8.57 -6.42 -3.75
N VAL A 67 -9.09 -5.54 -4.60
CA VAL A 67 -8.54 -5.29 -5.94
C VAL A 67 -7.49 -4.18 -5.97
N ALA A 68 -7.57 -3.22 -5.04
CA ALA A 68 -6.64 -2.10 -4.99
C ALA A 68 -6.62 -1.37 -3.65
N ILE A 69 -5.51 -0.70 -3.36
CA ILE A 69 -5.39 0.35 -2.34
C ILE A 69 -5.49 1.71 -3.04
N VAL A 70 -6.34 2.59 -2.54
CA VAL A 70 -6.58 3.92 -3.11
C VAL A 70 -6.36 5.05 -2.12
N ASP A 71 -5.81 6.16 -2.60
CA ASP A 71 -5.83 7.45 -1.89
C ASP A 71 -7.25 8.02 -2.00
N ASP A 72 -8.02 7.90 -0.91
CA ASP A 72 -9.41 8.35 -0.81
C ASP A 72 -9.55 9.81 -0.36
N ARG A 73 -8.45 10.50 -0.01
CA ARG A 73 -8.47 11.88 0.46
C ARG A 73 -8.48 12.91 -0.67
N ARG A 74 -7.96 12.52 -1.85
CA ARG A 74 -7.95 13.40 -3.03
C ARG A 74 -9.32 13.40 -3.72
N LYS A 75 -9.71 14.55 -4.27
CA LYS A 75 -10.92 14.69 -5.11
C LYS A 75 -11.01 13.62 -6.20
N HIS A 76 -9.87 13.19 -6.73
CA HIS A 76 -9.74 12.05 -7.63
C HIS A 76 -9.02 10.93 -6.90
N LYS A 77 -9.74 9.83 -6.63
CA LYS A 77 -9.17 8.65 -5.97
C LYS A 77 -8.04 8.08 -6.83
N ARG A 78 -6.80 8.11 -6.32
CA ARG A 78 -5.63 7.58 -7.03
C ARG A 78 -5.37 6.15 -6.58
N VAL A 79 -5.15 5.23 -7.53
CA VAL A 79 -4.68 3.87 -7.21
C VAL A 79 -3.21 3.94 -6.80
N LEU A 80 -2.91 3.39 -5.62
CA LEU A 80 -1.56 3.34 -5.05
C LEU A 80 -0.93 1.95 -5.24
N CYS A 81 -1.74 0.91 -5.12
CA CYS A 81 -1.35 -0.49 -5.31
C CYS A 81 -2.56 -1.22 -5.88
N GLU A 82 -2.36 -2.10 -6.86
CA GLU A 82 -3.40 -2.93 -7.45
C GLU A 82 -3.00 -4.40 -7.33
N THR A 83 -3.98 -5.29 -7.29
CA THR A 83 -3.69 -6.72 -7.45
C THR A 83 -3.13 -6.90 -8.85
N SER A 84 -1.84 -7.21 -8.94
CA SER A 84 -1.26 -7.73 -10.16
C SER A 84 -1.98 -9.03 -10.46
N HIS A 85 -3.04 -8.99 -11.27
CA HIS A 85 -3.31 -10.13 -12.12
C HIS A 85 -2.01 -10.33 -12.90
N GLN A 86 -1.23 -11.35 -12.54
CA GLN A 86 -0.36 -11.99 -13.52
C GLN A 86 -1.29 -12.49 -14.62
N GLY A 87 -1.64 -11.60 -15.55
CA GLY A 87 -2.18 -11.96 -16.85
C GLY A 87 -1.15 -12.88 -17.47
N GLY A 88 -1.58 -14.09 -17.79
CA GLY A 88 -0.75 -15.07 -18.46
C GLY A 88 -0.18 -14.48 -19.74
N ASP A 89 1.14 -14.57 -19.87
CA ASP A 89 1.72 -14.78 -21.19
C ASP A 89 1.38 -16.21 -21.60
N LYS A 90 0.65 -16.31 -22.70
CA LYS A 90 0.25 -17.53 -23.38
C LYS A 90 1.45 -18.26 -23.97
#